data_AF-A0A2W4T0G2-F1
#
_entry.id   AF-A0A2W4T0G2-F1
#
_cell.length_a   1.000
_cell.length_b   1.000
_cell.length_c   1.000
_cell.angle_alpha   90.00
_cell.angle_beta   90.00
_cell.angle_gamma   90.00
#
_symmetry.space_group_name_H-M   'P 1'
#
loop_
_entity.id
_entity.type
_entity.pdbx_description
1 polymer ?
#
loop_
_entity_poly.entity_id
_entity_poly.type
_entity_poly.pdbx_seq_one_letter_code
_entity_poly.pdbx_strand_id
1 'polypeptide(L)'
;MEHGLRRVVRKARGNGRRIAPVAAAGVAALQCAAAHAEIGGFVLPLYSATKVRESPVNPGNFLGQARSSAQLAAGLHGEMGALSWRASVRHSRAWNGDREHRTTDVSLQELSASFALSDRVTLIAGKRILAWDVAFSSTPLGFFQKTPDLTDVTDRLERAEGLPLVALGFIGRELDLTLVYSDDSRHRSDGFNRGLRQLAANLTWTRPRASYSFVVQKPHDQRAGFGLAASVTLRDDLTAHVSAFTRRGTRRPISLRVLERELVFDTVDPNGSWRLREDERYDHWVVGTSWVGASGTSVTLEWSHDDAGLDHAQWGFWKALVAFHAAGPAEDAAPGMLEGVPPDLAAVNLAYDAKSLLPRGARRDYLFVRVAWPVGTASLSALARTGIADGSTFVNLSAGREFGRRVTAEISLSMHLGRKGTELSFLPSEGSLQAWLKYAF
;
A
#
# COMPACT_ATOMS: atom_id res chain seq x y z
N MET A 1 9.16 -35.64 24.49
CA MET A 1 7.98 -34.74 24.37
C MET A 1 7.40 -34.84 22.97
N GLU A 2 7.16 -36.08 22.53
CA GLU A 2 6.45 -36.42 21.30
C GLU A 2 5.03 -36.75 21.72
N HIS A 3 4.06 -35.89 21.38
CA HIS A 3 2.63 -36.20 21.20
C HIS A 3 1.86 -34.88 21.20
N GLY A 4 1.75 -34.25 20.04
CA GLY A 4 1.00 -33.00 19.92
C GLY A 4 0.75 -32.49 18.51
N LEU A 5 0.88 -33.31 17.46
CA LEU A 5 0.68 -32.87 16.07
C LEU A 5 -0.01 -33.96 15.23
N ARG A 6 -1.26 -34.30 15.56
CA ARG A 6 -2.16 -35.06 14.67
C ARG A 6 -3.62 -34.65 14.86
N ARG A 7 -4.08 -33.73 14.02
CA ARG A 7 -5.48 -33.41 13.59
C ARG A 7 -5.36 -31.98 13.02
N VAL A 8 -5.48 -31.72 11.73
CA VAL A 8 -6.68 -31.84 10.90
C VAL A 8 -6.24 -31.92 9.44
N VAL A 9 -6.32 -33.10 8.83
CA VAL A 9 -6.42 -33.24 7.37
C VAL A 9 -7.40 -34.38 7.09
N ARG A 10 -8.66 -34.03 6.82
CA ARG A 10 -9.54 -34.93 6.08
C ARG A 10 -10.58 -34.14 5.28
N LYS A 11 -10.46 -34.35 3.96
CA LYS A 11 -11.53 -34.48 2.97
C LYS A 11 -12.39 -33.25 2.65
N ALA A 12 -11.99 -32.59 1.56
CA ALA A 12 -12.94 -32.02 0.58
C ALA A 12 -12.41 -32.30 -0.84
N ARG A 13 -12.59 -33.55 -1.32
CA ARG A 13 -12.63 -33.84 -2.77
C ARG A 13 -14.11 -33.72 -3.16
N GLY A 14 -14.48 -32.56 -3.71
CA GLY A 14 -15.79 -32.28 -4.27
C GLY A 14 -15.65 -31.90 -5.74
N ASN A 15 -16.27 -32.72 -6.58
CA ASN A 15 -16.41 -32.65 -8.04
C ASN A 15 -16.28 -31.27 -8.70
N GLY A 16 -15.40 -31.20 -9.70
CA GLY A 16 -15.50 -30.23 -10.77
C GLY A 16 -16.69 -30.55 -11.67
N ARG A 17 -17.63 -29.60 -11.82
CA ARG A 17 -18.40 -29.31 -13.04
C ARG A 17 -19.31 -28.09 -12.79
N ARG A 18 -19.23 -27.14 -13.73
CA ARG A 18 -20.13 -25.99 -14.01
C ARG A 18 -20.11 -24.81 -13.03
N ILE A 19 -19.13 -23.90 -13.22
CA ILE A 19 -19.25 -22.49 -12.83
C ILE A 19 -19.59 -21.69 -14.10
N ALA A 20 -20.84 -21.78 -14.53
CA ALA A 20 -21.49 -20.92 -15.51
C ALA A 20 -22.98 -21.26 -15.38
N PRO A 21 -23.79 -20.49 -14.60
CA PRO A 21 -24.26 -19.18 -15.03
C PRO A 21 -24.60 -18.22 -13.86
N VAL A 22 -23.73 -18.04 -12.86
CA VAL A 22 -24.01 -17.09 -11.75
C VAL A 22 -23.68 -15.64 -12.13
N ALA A 23 -22.76 -15.43 -13.07
CA ALA A 23 -22.39 -14.09 -13.55
C ALA A 23 -23.46 -13.47 -14.49
N ALA A 24 -24.27 -14.27 -15.17
CA ALA A 24 -25.28 -13.78 -16.12
C ALA A 24 -26.62 -13.39 -15.44
N ALA A 25 -26.96 -14.02 -14.30
CA ALA A 25 -28.20 -13.75 -13.59
C ALA A 25 -28.17 -12.42 -12.79
N GLY A 26 -26.98 -11.93 -12.41
CA GLY A 26 -26.83 -10.64 -11.72
C GLY A 26 -27.02 -9.43 -12.64
N VAL A 27 -26.83 -9.59 -13.96
CA VAL A 27 -26.90 -8.47 -14.93
C VAL A 27 -28.34 -8.11 -15.28
N ALA A 28 -29.29 -9.06 -15.21
CA ALA A 28 -30.69 -8.83 -15.59
C ALA A 28 -31.54 -8.17 -14.48
N ALA A 29 -31.18 -8.32 -13.21
CA ALA A 29 -31.96 -7.78 -12.08
C ALA A 29 -31.74 -6.27 -11.85
N LEU A 30 -30.71 -5.67 -12.46
CA LEU A 30 -30.35 -4.26 -12.27
C LEU A 30 -31.08 -3.28 -13.21
N GLN A 31 -31.89 -3.78 -14.16
CA GLN A 31 -32.56 -2.92 -15.15
C GLN A 31 -33.82 -2.20 -14.64
N CYS A 32 -34.42 -2.61 -13.51
CA CYS A 32 -35.68 -2.01 -13.03
C CYS A 32 -35.52 -0.83 -12.04
N ALA A 33 -34.30 -0.50 -11.59
CA ALA A 33 -34.03 0.68 -10.75
C ALA A 33 -33.31 1.83 -11.51
N ALA A 34 -33.18 1.68 -12.83
CA ALA A 34 -32.20 2.40 -13.66
C ALA A 34 -32.58 3.84 -14.07
N ALA A 35 -33.56 4.49 -13.43
CA ALA A 35 -33.89 5.87 -13.77
C ALA A 35 -32.92 6.90 -13.14
N HIS A 36 -32.21 6.54 -12.06
CA HIS A 36 -31.31 7.45 -11.31
C HIS A 36 -30.04 6.77 -10.76
N ALA A 37 -29.76 5.53 -11.20
CA ALA A 37 -28.60 4.78 -10.73
C ALA A 37 -27.51 4.78 -11.81
N GLU A 38 -26.37 5.38 -11.51
CA GLU A 38 -25.17 5.21 -12.32
C GLU A 38 -24.49 3.93 -11.88
N ILE A 39 -24.46 2.92 -12.75
CA ILE A 39 -23.81 1.64 -12.49
C ILE A 39 -22.75 1.45 -13.55
N GLY A 40 -21.54 1.16 -13.09
CA GLY A 40 -20.41 0.80 -13.95
C GLY A 40 -19.72 -0.45 -13.45
N GLY A 41 -18.89 -1.03 -14.29
CA GLY A 41 -18.09 -2.17 -13.90
C GLY A 41 -16.87 -2.37 -14.77
N PHE A 42 -16.06 -3.34 -14.38
CA PHE A 42 -14.93 -3.76 -15.18
C PHE A 42 -14.63 -5.26 -15.07
N VAL A 43 -13.93 -5.77 -16.08
CA VAL A 43 -13.23 -7.06 -16.04
C VAL A 43 -11.78 -6.82 -16.44
N LEU A 44 -10.85 -7.41 -15.70
CA LEU A 44 -9.42 -7.19 -15.86
C LEU A 44 -8.64 -8.50 -15.67
N PRO A 45 -8.25 -9.19 -16.76
CA PRO A 45 -7.15 -10.15 -16.73
C PRO A 45 -5.80 -9.44 -16.59
N LEU A 46 -4.97 -9.93 -15.68
CA LEU A 46 -3.58 -9.50 -15.47
C LEU A 46 -2.67 -10.72 -15.45
N TYR A 47 -1.56 -10.63 -16.15
CA TYR A 47 -0.46 -11.58 -16.05
C TYR A 47 0.76 -10.85 -15.48
N SER A 48 1.50 -11.52 -14.61
CA SER A 48 2.77 -11.05 -14.09
C SER A 48 3.83 -12.15 -14.17
N ALA A 49 5.02 -11.79 -14.63
CA ALA A 49 6.23 -12.58 -14.48
C ALA A 49 7.20 -11.81 -13.57
N THR A 50 7.63 -12.44 -12.49
CA THR A 50 8.50 -11.86 -11.47
C THR A 50 9.85 -12.56 -11.47
N LYS A 51 10.93 -11.78 -11.58
CA LYS A 51 12.27 -12.30 -11.41
C LYS A 51 12.57 -12.35 -9.90
N VAL A 52 12.41 -13.53 -9.31
CA VAL A 52 12.69 -13.76 -7.89
C VAL A 52 14.20 -13.65 -7.63
N ARG A 53 14.55 -13.04 -6.50
CA ARG A 53 15.94 -12.93 -6.02
C ARG A 53 16.12 -13.79 -4.78
N GLU A 54 17.24 -14.49 -4.73
CA GLU A 54 17.78 -15.00 -3.47
C GLU A 54 18.43 -13.82 -2.72
N SER A 55 17.66 -13.20 -1.83
CA SER A 55 18.13 -12.09 -1.01
C SER A 55 18.54 -12.58 0.38
N PRO A 56 19.32 -11.80 1.16
CA PRO A 56 19.72 -12.21 2.51
C PRO A 56 18.54 -12.51 3.45
N VAL A 57 17.39 -11.87 3.24
CA VAL A 57 16.15 -12.13 4.00
C VAL A 57 15.24 -13.18 3.36
N ASN A 58 15.62 -13.74 2.21
CA ASN A 58 14.88 -14.77 1.50
C ASN A 58 15.81 -15.79 0.80
N PRO A 59 16.78 -16.40 1.52
CA PRO A 59 17.65 -17.42 0.94
C PRO A 59 16.81 -18.60 0.43
N GLY A 60 17.17 -19.13 -0.74
CA GLY A 60 16.46 -20.25 -1.37
C GLY A 60 14.98 -20.00 -1.67
N ASN A 61 14.53 -18.74 -1.66
CA ASN A 61 13.14 -18.35 -1.79
C ASN A 61 12.20 -19.03 -0.77
N PHE A 62 12.62 -19.16 0.49
CA PHE A 62 11.82 -19.81 1.53
C PHE A 62 10.48 -19.09 1.81
N LEU A 63 10.41 -17.77 1.57
CA LEU A 63 9.16 -16.99 1.63
C LEU A 63 8.16 -17.38 0.51
N GLY A 64 8.58 -18.21 -0.44
CA GLY A 64 7.70 -18.78 -1.46
C GLY A 64 7.24 -17.77 -2.49
N GLN A 65 8.04 -16.76 -2.83
CA GLN A 65 7.69 -15.76 -3.84
C GLN A 65 7.38 -16.43 -5.18
N ALA A 66 6.26 -16.04 -5.77
CA ALA A 66 5.85 -16.55 -7.06
C ALA A 66 6.73 -15.97 -8.17
N ARG A 67 7.09 -16.83 -9.14
CA ARG A 67 7.83 -16.44 -10.35
C ARG A 67 6.89 -15.97 -11.45
N SER A 68 5.64 -16.41 -11.41
CA SER A 68 4.59 -15.89 -12.29
C SER A 68 3.24 -15.95 -11.59
N SER A 69 2.31 -15.12 -12.04
CA SER A 69 0.93 -15.15 -11.59
C SER A 69 -0.01 -14.70 -12.68
N ALA A 70 -1.20 -15.30 -12.71
CA ALA A 70 -2.34 -14.84 -13.49
C ALA A 70 -3.46 -14.45 -12.54
N GLN A 71 -4.06 -13.30 -12.79
CA GLN A 71 -5.17 -12.76 -12.03
C GLN A 71 -6.31 -12.43 -12.98
N LEU A 72 -7.53 -12.74 -12.55
CA LEU A 72 -8.75 -12.23 -13.15
C LEU A 72 -9.50 -11.44 -12.07
N ALA A 73 -9.68 -10.14 -12.31
CA ALA A 73 -10.47 -9.26 -11.48
C ALA A 73 -11.76 -8.89 -12.19
N ALA A 74 -12.85 -8.79 -11.45
CA ALA A 74 -14.08 -8.15 -11.88
C ALA A 74 -14.53 -7.20 -10.79
N GLY A 75 -14.97 -6.01 -11.16
CA GLY A 75 -15.48 -5.02 -10.22
C GLY A 75 -16.77 -4.40 -10.70
N LEU A 76 -17.55 -3.97 -9.73
CA LEU A 76 -18.81 -3.27 -9.92
C LEU A 76 -18.82 -2.07 -8.98
N HIS A 77 -19.31 -0.95 -9.47
CA HIS A 77 -19.51 0.25 -8.68
C HIS A 77 -20.80 0.93 -9.11
N GLY A 78 -21.33 1.75 -8.22
CA GLY A 78 -22.44 2.60 -8.59
C GLY A 78 -22.85 3.58 -7.51
N GLU A 79 -23.71 4.48 -7.93
CA GLU A 79 -24.31 5.51 -7.09
C GLU A 79 -25.83 5.48 -7.25
N MET A 80 -26.53 5.58 -6.13
CA MET A 80 -27.99 5.60 -6.07
C MET A 80 -28.44 6.54 -4.96
N GLY A 81 -28.78 7.77 -5.33
CA GLY A 81 -29.12 8.83 -4.38
C GLY A 81 -27.95 9.12 -3.44
N ALA A 82 -28.18 8.95 -2.13
CA ALA A 82 -27.15 9.14 -1.11
C ALA A 82 -26.10 8.01 -1.07
N LEU A 83 -26.38 6.84 -1.65
CA LEU A 83 -25.56 5.64 -1.51
C LEU A 83 -24.54 5.53 -2.63
N SER A 84 -23.27 5.32 -2.29
CA SER A 84 -22.21 4.91 -3.20
C SER A 84 -21.61 3.57 -2.78
N TRP A 85 -21.22 2.74 -3.74
CA TRP A 85 -20.63 1.44 -3.47
C TRP A 85 -19.63 1.04 -4.55
N ARG A 86 -18.64 0.24 -4.15
CA ARG A 86 -17.64 -0.37 -5.02
C ARG A 86 -17.23 -1.71 -4.44
N ALA A 87 -17.33 -2.76 -5.25
CA ALA A 87 -16.99 -4.11 -4.87
C ALA A 87 -16.17 -4.78 -5.97
N SER A 88 -15.27 -5.68 -5.59
CA SER A 88 -14.45 -6.44 -6.52
C SER A 88 -14.30 -7.90 -6.10
N VAL A 89 -14.18 -8.77 -7.08
CA VAL A 89 -13.78 -10.16 -6.94
C VAL A 89 -12.49 -10.36 -7.72
N ARG A 90 -11.52 -11.02 -7.09
CA ARG A 90 -10.22 -11.34 -7.69
C ARG A 90 -9.94 -12.82 -7.53
N HIS A 91 -9.67 -13.49 -8.62
CA HIS A 91 -9.14 -14.84 -8.62
C HIS A 91 -7.70 -14.79 -9.10
N SER A 92 -6.76 -15.30 -8.31
CA SER A 92 -5.35 -15.38 -8.69
C SER A 92 -4.80 -16.79 -8.59
N ARG A 93 -3.91 -17.09 -9.52
CA ARG A 93 -3.06 -18.27 -9.53
C ARG A 93 -1.62 -17.81 -9.59
N ALA A 94 -0.82 -18.29 -8.67
CA ALA A 94 0.58 -17.94 -8.55
C ALA A 94 1.42 -19.22 -8.58
N TRP A 95 2.50 -19.21 -9.35
CA TRP A 95 3.36 -20.36 -9.58
C TRP A 95 4.78 -20.10 -9.07
N ASN A 96 5.31 -21.06 -8.33
CA ASN A 96 6.70 -21.09 -7.88
C ASN A 96 7.26 -22.50 -8.13
N GLY A 97 7.82 -22.71 -9.33
CA GLY A 97 8.15 -24.05 -9.82
C GLY A 97 6.87 -24.89 -9.94
N ASP A 98 6.87 -26.07 -9.32
CA ASP A 98 5.71 -26.98 -9.33
C ASP A 98 4.63 -26.62 -8.29
N ARG A 99 4.91 -25.67 -7.39
CA ARG A 99 3.93 -25.23 -6.39
C ARG A 99 2.99 -24.20 -7.02
N GLU A 100 1.70 -24.51 -6.99
CA GLU A 100 0.62 -23.60 -7.35
C GLU A 100 -0.12 -23.14 -6.11
N HIS A 101 -0.27 -21.82 -5.96
CA HIS A 101 -1.14 -21.21 -4.96
C HIS A 101 -2.32 -20.54 -5.66
N ARG A 102 -3.53 -20.85 -5.17
CA ARG A 102 -4.78 -20.28 -5.68
C ARG A 102 -5.45 -19.49 -4.58
N THR A 103 -5.83 -18.26 -4.88
CA THR A 103 -6.59 -17.41 -3.97
C THR A 103 -7.77 -16.82 -4.70
N THR A 104 -8.87 -16.63 -3.96
CA THR A 104 -10.03 -15.90 -4.43
C THR A 104 -10.42 -14.93 -3.34
N ASP A 105 -10.33 -13.65 -3.64
CA ASP A 105 -10.61 -12.57 -2.71
C ASP A 105 -11.84 -11.80 -3.19
N VAL A 106 -12.80 -11.63 -2.28
CA VAL A 106 -13.96 -10.76 -2.49
C VAL A 106 -13.78 -9.57 -1.55
N SER A 107 -13.81 -8.36 -2.09
CA SER A 107 -13.60 -7.14 -1.33
C SER A 107 -14.72 -6.15 -1.61
N LEU A 108 -15.41 -5.74 -0.54
CA LEU A 108 -16.19 -4.50 -0.54
C LEU A 108 -15.22 -3.35 -0.34
N GLN A 109 -14.93 -2.60 -1.39
CA GLN A 109 -13.90 -1.56 -1.38
C GLN A 109 -14.42 -0.30 -0.71
N GLU A 110 -15.64 0.10 -1.11
CA GLU A 110 -16.38 1.22 -0.55
C GLU A 110 -17.87 0.88 -0.49
N LEU A 111 -18.53 1.40 0.54
CA LEU A 111 -19.98 1.39 0.71
C LEU A 111 -20.31 2.52 1.67
N SER A 112 -20.78 3.64 1.16
CA SER A 112 -21.04 4.83 1.99
C SER A 112 -22.35 5.49 1.63
N ALA A 113 -23.01 6.07 2.63
CA ALA A 113 -24.16 6.94 2.43
C ALA A 113 -23.77 8.38 2.79
N SER A 114 -24.14 9.34 1.94
CA SER A 114 -23.87 10.78 2.11
C SER A 114 -25.18 11.54 2.26
N PHE A 115 -25.34 12.25 3.37
CA PHE A 115 -26.55 12.99 3.73
C PHE A 115 -26.24 14.48 3.82
N ALA A 116 -27.02 15.31 3.13
CA ALA A 116 -27.01 16.76 3.34
C ALA A 116 -27.89 17.08 4.56
N LEU A 117 -27.28 17.46 5.68
CA LEU A 117 -28.01 17.89 6.88
C LEU A 117 -28.48 19.35 6.78
N SER A 118 -27.76 20.15 5.98
CA SER A 118 -28.12 21.50 5.54
C SER A 118 -27.33 21.85 4.27
N ASP A 119 -27.48 23.06 3.74
CA ASP A 119 -26.71 23.56 2.59
C ASP A 119 -25.18 23.59 2.81
N ARG A 120 -24.73 23.51 4.07
CA ARG A 120 -23.31 23.57 4.44
C ARG A 120 -22.82 22.39 5.26
N VAL A 121 -23.69 21.47 5.65
CA VAL A 121 -23.32 20.38 6.55
C VAL A 121 -23.64 19.05 5.90
N THR A 122 -22.63 18.19 5.80
CA THR A 122 -22.75 16.84 5.24
C THR A 122 -22.36 15.79 6.27
N LEU A 123 -23.07 14.66 6.26
CA LEU A 123 -22.73 13.48 7.04
C LEU A 123 -22.46 12.32 6.07
N ILE A 124 -21.31 11.69 6.20
CA ILE A 124 -20.95 10.49 5.46
C ILE A 124 -20.81 9.34 6.46
N ALA A 125 -21.43 8.21 6.19
CA ALA A 125 -21.32 7.02 7.02
C ALA A 125 -21.11 5.77 6.16
N GLY A 126 -20.16 4.92 6.55
CA GLY A 126 -19.88 3.65 5.88
C GLY A 126 -18.39 3.42 5.64
N LYS A 127 -18.04 2.56 4.69
CA LYS A 127 -16.67 2.30 4.28
C LYS A 127 -16.28 3.21 3.13
N ARG A 128 -15.28 4.08 3.32
CA ARG A 128 -14.89 5.09 2.32
C ARG A 128 -13.39 5.38 2.36
N ILE A 129 -12.83 5.74 1.22
CA ILE A 129 -11.49 6.31 1.12
C ILE A 129 -11.59 7.83 1.37
N LEU A 130 -10.90 8.32 2.40
CA LEU A 130 -10.74 9.77 2.60
C LEU A 130 -9.26 10.13 2.48
N ALA A 131 -8.94 10.92 1.47
CA ALA A 131 -7.61 11.44 1.21
C ALA A 131 -7.52 12.90 1.67
N TRP A 132 -6.60 13.19 2.58
CA TRP A 132 -6.23 14.57 2.97
C TRP A 132 -4.82 14.94 2.53
N ASP A 133 -4.12 14.00 1.91
CA ASP A 133 -2.77 14.20 1.41
C ASP A 133 -2.79 14.74 -0.01
N VAL A 134 -1.77 15.53 -0.35
CA VAL A 134 -1.58 16.11 -1.69
C VAL A 134 -0.46 15.41 -2.47
N ALA A 135 0.28 14.50 -1.84
CA ALA A 135 1.42 13.82 -2.44
C ALA A 135 1.08 12.43 -3.02
N PHE A 136 1.92 11.98 -3.94
CA PHE A 136 1.75 10.74 -4.70
C PHE A 136 2.50 9.55 -4.09
N SER A 137 3.77 9.76 -3.73
CA SER A 137 4.70 8.67 -3.36
C SER A 137 4.70 8.33 -1.88
N SER A 138 4.26 9.27 -1.06
CA SER A 138 4.26 9.20 0.39
C SER A 138 3.09 10.00 0.91
N THR A 139 2.25 9.42 1.76
CA THR A 139 1.02 10.07 2.24
C THR A 139 1.01 10.24 3.77
N PRO A 140 1.78 11.17 4.35
CA PRO A 140 1.79 11.45 5.80
C PRO A 140 0.40 11.65 6.42
N LEU A 141 -0.57 12.16 5.65
CA LEU A 141 -1.94 12.44 6.09
C LEU A 141 -2.98 11.43 5.58
N GLY A 142 -2.53 10.31 5.02
CA GLY A 142 -3.38 9.27 4.45
C GLY A 142 -4.06 8.36 5.48
N PHE A 143 -4.64 8.87 6.58
CA PHE A 143 -5.12 8.06 7.72
C PHE A 143 -6.31 7.13 7.41
N PHE A 144 -7.06 7.42 6.35
CA PHE A 144 -8.28 6.70 5.96
C PHE A 144 -8.17 6.07 4.57
N GLN A 145 -6.94 5.70 4.19
CA GLN A 145 -6.64 5.00 2.96
C GLN A 145 -5.51 4.00 3.18
N LYS A 146 -5.39 3.04 2.25
CA LYS A 146 -4.22 2.17 2.19
C LYS A 146 -2.99 2.96 1.74
N THR A 147 -1.81 2.47 2.10
CA THR A 147 -0.54 2.95 1.58
C THR A 147 -0.51 2.88 0.05
N PRO A 148 0.02 3.90 -0.64
CA PRO A 148 0.18 3.88 -2.08
C PRO A 148 0.98 2.65 -2.55
N ASP A 149 0.52 2.02 -3.64
CA ASP A 149 1.28 1.00 -4.35
C ASP A 149 2.16 1.69 -5.40
N LEU A 150 3.48 1.64 -5.25
CA LEU A 150 4.40 2.28 -6.19
C LEU A 150 4.37 1.64 -7.59
N THR A 151 3.86 0.41 -7.71
CA THR A 151 3.63 -0.24 -9.02
C THR A 151 2.33 0.21 -9.69
N ASP A 152 1.43 0.85 -8.93
CA ASP A 152 0.13 1.34 -9.40
C ASP A 152 -0.35 2.56 -8.58
N VAL A 153 0.42 3.66 -8.65
CA VAL A 153 0.17 4.87 -7.85
C VAL A 153 -1.19 5.51 -8.17
N THR A 154 -1.73 5.24 -9.36
CA THR A 154 -3.00 5.80 -9.83
C THR A 154 -4.19 4.84 -9.67
N ASP A 155 -4.02 3.73 -8.95
CA ASP A 155 -5.07 2.72 -8.73
C ASP A 155 -5.74 2.19 -10.01
N ARG A 156 -4.97 1.99 -11.09
CA ARG A 156 -5.46 1.47 -12.38
C ARG A 156 -6.05 0.07 -12.25
N LEU A 157 -5.49 -0.73 -11.33
CA LEU A 157 -5.92 -2.08 -10.99
C LEU A 157 -7.07 -2.10 -9.98
N GLU A 158 -7.54 -0.93 -9.58
CA GLU A 158 -8.72 -0.73 -8.78
C GLU A 158 -8.66 -1.46 -7.43
N ARG A 159 -7.52 -1.42 -6.74
CA ARG A 159 -7.22 -2.13 -5.49
C ARG A 159 -7.38 -1.27 -4.24
N ALA A 160 -7.54 0.04 -4.39
CA ALA A 160 -7.80 0.93 -3.28
C ALA A 160 -9.05 0.48 -2.51
N GLU A 161 -9.02 0.64 -1.20
CA GLU A 161 -10.08 0.19 -0.31
C GLU A 161 -10.14 1.13 0.88
N GLY A 162 -11.36 1.55 1.20
CA GLY A 162 -11.64 2.49 2.28
C GLY A 162 -11.60 1.85 3.66
N LEU A 163 -11.78 2.69 4.68
CA LEU A 163 -11.97 2.28 6.07
C LEU A 163 -13.41 2.55 6.51
N PRO A 164 -13.97 1.75 7.44
CA PRO A 164 -15.24 2.06 8.08
C PRO A 164 -15.12 3.36 8.87
N LEU A 165 -15.97 4.34 8.57
CA LEU A 165 -15.93 5.67 9.15
C LEU A 165 -17.31 6.35 9.20
N VAL A 166 -17.38 7.37 10.05
CA VAL A 166 -18.42 8.40 10.06
C VAL A 166 -17.72 9.74 9.98
N ALA A 167 -18.05 10.55 9.00
CA ALA A 167 -17.47 11.87 8.77
C ALA A 167 -18.55 12.95 8.75
N LEU A 168 -18.37 13.99 9.55
CA LEU A 168 -19.19 15.20 9.54
C LEU A 168 -18.39 16.33 8.87
N GLY A 169 -18.88 16.83 7.75
CA GLY A 169 -18.30 17.93 7.00
C GLY A 169 -19.09 19.22 7.19
N PHE A 170 -18.39 20.33 7.39
CA PHE A 170 -18.91 21.69 7.22
C PHE A 170 -18.19 22.33 6.03
N ILE A 171 -18.94 22.87 5.09
CA ILE A 171 -18.43 23.51 3.87
C ILE A 171 -18.71 25.01 3.97
N GLY A 172 -17.64 25.79 4.05
CA GLY A 172 -17.70 27.24 4.10
C GLY A 172 -17.45 27.88 2.75
N ARG A 173 -17.24 29.20 2.75
CA ARG A 173 -16.83 29.93 1.53
C ARG A 173 -15.35 29.76 1.21
N GLU A 174 -14.52 29.82 2.25
CA GLU A 174 -13.07 29.63 2.14
C GLU A 174 -12.58 28.54 3.09
N LEU A 175 -13.38 28.15 4.08
CA LEU A 175 -12.97 27.31 5.19
C LEU A 175 -13.89 26.12 5.31
N ASP A 176 -13.31 24.93 5.25
CA ASP A 176 -14.00 23.65 5.40
C ASP A 176 -13.48 22.92 6.64
N LEU A 177 -14.37 22.22 7.33
CA LEU A 177 -14.03 21.41 8.50
C LEU A 177 -14.58 20.00 8.32
N THR A 178 -13.75 18.98 8.52
CA THR A 178 -14.19 17.58 8.52
C THR A 178 -13.80 16.92 9.83
N LEU A 179 -14.75 16.33 10.53
CA LEU A 179 -14.53 15.50 11.71
C LEU A 179 -14.79 14.05 11.34
N VAL A 180 -13.86 13.14 11.65
CA VAL A 180 -13.94 11.73 11.25
C VAL A 180 -13.71 10.83 12.45
N TYR A 181 -14.63 9.90 12.67
CA TYR A 181 -14.44 8.75 13.53
C TYR A 181 -14.33 7.50 12.66
N SER A 182 -13.34 6.64 12.92
CA SER A 182 -13.17 5.37 12.22
C SER A 182 -12.84 4.26 13.22
N ASP A 183 -13.43 3.09 13.01
CA ASP A 183 -13.17 1.89 13.81
C ASP A 183 -12.94 0.68 12.89
N ASP A 184 -11.66 0.45 12.58
CA ASP A 184 -11.19 -0.69 11.81
C ASP A 184 -10.57 -1.77 12.70
N SER A 185 -10.80 -1.74 14.02
CA SER A 185 -10.10 -2.58 15.01
C SER A 185 -10.27 -4.10 14.81
N ARG A 186 -11.26 -4.53 14.02
CA ARG A 186 -11.49 -5.95 13.69
C ARG A 186 -10.55 -6.49 12.62
N HIS A 187 -9.89 -5.64 11.85
CA HIS A 187 -8.92 -6.07 10.85
C HIS A 187 -7.51 -6.14 11.45
N ARG A 188 -6.65 -6.96 10.83
CA ARG A 188 -5.24 -7.01 11.21
C ARG A 188 -4.56 -5.68 10.87
N SER A 189 -3.79 -5.16 11.82
CA SER A 189 -2.96 -3.97 11.59
C SER A 189 -1.98 -4.20 10.43
N ASP A 190 -1.88 -3.21 9.55
CA ASP A 190 -0.90 -3.12 8.47
C ASP A 190 0.35 -2.31 8.90
N GLY A 191 0.44 -1.93 10.18
CA GLY A 191 1.48 -1.03 10.68
C GLY A 191 1.22 0.44 10.39
N PHE A 192 0.06 0.79 9.82
CA PHE A 192 -0.32 2.16 9.45
C PHE A 192 -1.76 2.44 9.85
N ASN A 193 -2.70 2.28 8.92
CA ASN A 193 -4.05 2.82 9.01
C ASN A 193 -5.12 1.75 9.28
N ARG A 194 -4.77 0.46 9.13
CA ARG A 194 -5.70 -0.65 9.41
C ARG A 194 -5.62 -1.14 10.83
N GLY A 195 -6.68 -1.81 11.27
CA GLY A 195 -6.69 -2.49 12.55
C GLY A 195 -6.65 -1.53 13.73
N LEU A 196 -7.28 -0.36 13.62
CA LEU A 196 -7.26 0.66 14.67
C LEU A 196 -8.56 1.47 14.72
N ARG A 197 -8.84 1.99 15.91
CA ARG A 197 -9.88 3.00 16.15
C ARG A 197 -9.25 4.38 16.30
N GLN A 198 -9.79 5.38 15.63
CA GLN A 198 -9.25 6.74 15.59
C GLN A 198 -10.33 7.82 15.45
N LEU A 199 -10.02 8.99 15.99
CA LEU A 199 -10.68 10.25 15.71
C LEU A 199 -9.71 11.15 14.95
N ALA A 200 -10.20 11.91 13.98
CA ALA A 200 -9.41 12.94 13.33
C ALA A 200 -10.27 14.16 12.96
N ALA A 201 -9.61 15.30 12.82
CA ALA A 201 -10.21 16.54 12.35
C ALA A 201 -9.31 17.16 11.29
N ASN A 202 -9.89 17.66 10.20
CA ASN A 202 -9.19 18.40 9.16
C ASN A 202 -9.85 19.77 8.95
N LEU A 203 -9.07 20.84 9.04
CA LEU A 203 -9.47 22.20 8.74
C LEU A 203 -8.78 22.65 7.45
N THR A 204 -9.54 22.87 6.39
CA THR A 204 -9.01 23.30 5.09
C THR A 204 -9.34 24.77 4.84
N TRP A 205 -8.35 25.56 4.43
CA TRP A 205 -8.50 26.92 3.95
C TRP A 205 -8.13 27.02 2.48
N THR A 206 -9.10 27.35 1.64
CA THR A 206 -8.97 27.42 0.18
C THR A 206 -8.93 28.87 -0.30
N ARG A 207 -7.95 29.18 -1.14
CA ARG A 207 -7.73 30.44 -1.84
C ARG A 207 -7.64 30.16 -3.35
N PRO A 208 -7.77 31.18 -4.24
CA PRO A 208 -7.80 30.95 -5.70
C PRO A 208 -6.62 30.17 -6.29
N ARG A 209 -5.44 30.21 -5.68
CA ARG A 209 -4.22 29.50 -6.12
C ARG A 209 -3.55 28.69 -5.02
N ALA A 210 -4.22 28.51 -3.89
CA ALA A 210 -3.62 27.81 -2.77
C ALA A 210 -4.68 27.09 -1.92
N SER A 211 -4.31 25.95 -1.36
CA SER A 211 -5.10 25.25 -0.34
C SER A 211 -4.17 24.88 0.81
N TYR A 212 -4.63 25.12 2.04
CA TYR A 212 -3.91 24.79 3.26
C TYR A 212 -4.81 23.90 4.11
N SER A 213 -4.28 22.84 4.71
CA SER A 213 -5.00 21.93 5.57
C SER A 213 -4.25 21.74 6.87
N PHE A 214 -4.95 21.81 8.00
CA PHE A 214 -4.43 21.47 9.32
C PHE A 214 -5.19 20.26 9.85
N VAL A 215 -4.45 19.23 10.23
CA VAL A 215 -5.00 17.94 10.64
C VAL A 215 -4.60 17.60 12.06
N VAL A 216 -5.55 17.09 12.84
CA VAL A 216 -5.28 16.45 14.13
C VAL A 216 -5.79 15.02 14.05
N GLN A 217 -4.99 14.06 14.52
CA GLN A 217 -5.36 12.65 14.57
C GLN A 217 -5.09 12.08 15.96
N LYS A 218 -6.05 11.35 16.52
CA LYS A 218 -5.92 10.61 17.78
C LYS A 218 -6.35 9.15 17.59
N PRO A 219 -5.39 8.24 17.34
CA PRO A 219 -5.60 6.80 17.47
C PRO A 219 -5.90 6.42 18.93
N HIS A 220 -6.59 5.31 19.16
CA HIS A 220 -6.91 4.85 20.51
C HIS A 220 -5.69 4.40 21.33
N ASP A 221 -4.68 3.83 20.67
CA ASP A 221 -3.50 3.17 21.23
C ASP A 221 -2.22 4.03 21.18
N GLN A 222 -2.28 5.21 20.54
CA GLN A 222 -1.16 6.13 20.38
C GLN A 222 -1.51 7.55 20.87
N ARG A 223 -0.51 8.42 20.95
CA ARG A 223 -0.71 9.83 21.28
C ARG A 223 -1.37 10.59 20.11
N ALA A 224 -1.90 11.77 20.40
CA ALA A 224 -2.36 12.66 19.34
C ALA A 224 -1.18 13.08 18.46
N GLY A 225 -1.42 13.19 17.15
CA GLY A 225 -0.49 13.77 16.19
C GLY A 225 -1.11 14.94 15.45
N PHE A 226 -0.26 15.75 14.86
CA PHE A 226 -0.61 16.97 14.16
C PHE A 226 -0.01 16.95 12.78
N GLY A 227 -0.75 17.45 11.80
CA GLY A 227 -0.32 17.49 10.43
C GLY A 227 -0.70 18.78 9.72
N LEU A 228 0.01 19.05 8.64
CA LEU A 228 -0.24 20.17 7.76
C LEU A 228 -0.06 19.71 6.33
N ALA A 229 -0.94 20.14 5.44
CA ALA A 229 -0.72 20.07 4.01
C ALA A 229 -0.91 21.45 3.38
N ALA A 230 -0.16 21.72 2.32
CA ALA A 230 -0.35 22.90 1.49
C ALA A 230 -0.10 22.56 0.03
N SER A 231 -0.88 23.16 -0.86
CA SER A 231 -0.69 23.10 -2.31
C SER A 231 -0.83 24.52 -2.87
N VAL A 232 0.11 24.95 -3.69
CA VAL A 232 0.15 26.30 -4.27
C VAL A 232 0.45 26.22 -5.76
N THR A 233 -0.46 26.76 -6.57
CA THR A 233 -0.30 26.92 -8.01
C THR A 233 0.58 28.14 -8.28
N LEU A 234 1.86 27.89 -8.56
CA LEU A 234 2.87 28.94 -8.82
C LEU A 234 2.67 29.57 -10.21
N ARG A 235 2.23 28.74 -11.17
CA ARG A 235 1.82 29.10 -12.53
C ARG A 235 0.70 28.15 -12.95
N ASP A 236 0.00 28.47 -14.03
CA ASP A 236 -1.13 27.65 -14.52
C ASP A 236 -0.72 26.19 -14.84
N ASP A 237 0.58 25.95 -15.06
CA ASP A 237 1.16 24.64 -15.38
C ASP A 237 2.00 24.04 -14.24
N LEU A 238 2.17 24.72 -13.10
CA LEU A 238 3.12 24.34 -12.04
C LEU A 238 2.51 24.50 -10.66
N THR A 239 2.45 23.40 -9.92
CA THR A 239 2.00 23.36 -8.52
C THR A 239 3.13 22.88 -7.62
N ALA A 240 3.32 23.53 -6.48
CA ALA A 240 4.18 23.06 -5.41
C ALA A 240 3.31 22.57 -4.25
N HIS A 241 3.74 21.51 -3.57
CA HIS A 241 2.97 20.91 -2.49
C HIS A 241 3.84 20.40 -1.36
N VAL A 242 3.26 20.32 -0.17
CA VAL A 242 3.87 19.75 1.02
C VAL A 242 2.79 19.05 1.85
N SER A 243 3.13 17.90 2.42
CA SER A 243 2.37 17.24 3.48
C SER A 243 3.34 16.87 4.60
N ALA A 244 2.98 17.13 5.84
CA ALA A 244 3.78 16.80 7.00
C ALA A 244 2.90 16.33 8.15
N PHE A 245 3.38 15.37 8.92
CA PHE A 245 2.73 14.85 10.12
C PHE A 245 3.76 14.57 11.19
N THR A 246 3.41 14.85 12.44
CA THR A 246 4.25 14.56 13.60
C THR A 246 3.44 13.92 14.70
N ARG A 247 4.03 12.92 15.36
CA ARG A 247 3.43 12.26 16.52
C ARG A 247 4.50 11.61 17.39
N ARG A 248 4.21 11.47 18.69
CA ARG A 248 4.98 10.60 19.58
C ARG A 248 4.53 9.14 19.48
N GLY A 249 5.48 8.25 19.24
CA GLY A 249 5.23 6.83 18.95
C GLY A 249 4.80 6.56 17.51
N THR A 250 5.08 5.34 17.04
CA THR A 250 4.82 4.90 15.66
C THR A 250 4.30 3.47 15.61
N ARG A 251 3.57 3.15 14.52
CA ARG A 251 3.07 1.80 14.23
C ARG A 251 3.97 1.07 13.22
N ARG A 252 4.97 1.76 12.67
CA ARG A 252 5.87 1.20 11.66
C ARG A 252 6.65 0.03 12.27
N PRO A 253 6.54 -1.18 11.72
CA PRO A 253 7.23 -2.35 12.26
C PRO A 253 8.74 -2.19 12.06
N ILE A 254 9.47 -2.24 13.16
CA ILE A 254 10.93 -2.39 13.22
C ILE A 254 11.21 -3.40 14.33
N SER A 255 12.19 -4.27 14.15
CA SER A 255 12.59 -5.22 15.18
C SER A 255 13.19 -4.48 16.39
N LEU A 256 12.71 -4.79 17.59
CA LEU A 256 13.24 -4.24 18.86
C LEU A 256 14.76 -4.44 18.96
N ARG A 257 15.28 -5.55 18.43
CA ARG A 257 16.71 -5.89 18.44
C ARG A 257 17.58 -4.89 17.69
N VAL A 258 17.01 -4.19 16.70
CA VAL A 258 17.73 -3.13 16.00
C VAL A 258 17.96 -1.92 16.91
N LEU A 259 17.02 -1.63 17.81
CA LEU A 259 17.16 -0.54 18.77
C LEU A 259 18.05 -0.92 19.95
N GLU A 260 17.86 -2.13 20.49
CA GLU A 260 18.65 -2.66 21.60
C GLU A 260 20.09 -3.01 21.18
N ARG A 261 20.33 -3.13 19.86
CA ARG A 261 21.61 -3.54 19.27
C ARG A 261 22.06 -4.93 19.73
N GLU A 262 21.11 -5.86 19.77
CA GLU A 262 21.34 -7.24 20.15
C GLU A 262 21.24 -8.19 18.95
N LEU A 263 22.16 -9.15 18.85
CA LEU A 263 22.14 -10.22 17.84
C LEU A 263 21.64 -11.50 18.51
N VAL A 264 20.32 -11.70 18.50
CA VAL A 264 19.65 -12.81 19.20
C VAL A 264 18.49 -13.33 18.37
N PHE A 265 18.19 -14.63 18.47
CA PHE A 265 17.00 -15.22 17.86
C PHE A 265 15.79 -15.00 18.76
N ASP A 266 14.74 -14.41 18.21
CA ASP A 266 13.48 -14.23 18.92
C ASP A 266 12.53 -15.41 18.68
N THR A 267 11.87 -15.86 19.74
CA THR A 267 10.78 -16.86 19.66
C THR A 267 9.40 -16.21 19.58
N VAL A 268 9.34 -14.88 19.67
CA VAL A 268 8.13 -14.05 19.62
C VAL A 268 8.41 -12.87 18.68
N ASP A 269 7.41 -12.35 17.98
CA ASP A 269 7.59 -11.25 17.01
C ASP A 269 8.20 -9.98 17.65
N PRO A 270 9.45 -9.60 17.32
CA PRO A 270 10.11 -8.43 17.90
C PRO A 270 9.61 -7.12 17.31
N ASN A 271 8.77 -7.16 16.27
CA ASN A 271 8.13 -5.99 15.65
C ASN A 271 6.83 -5.56 16.36
N GLY A 272 6.69 -5.90 17.65
CA GLY A 272 5.48 -5.71 18.44
C GLY A 272 5.06 -4.26 18.67
N SER A 273 4.05 -4.07 19.53
CA SER A 273 3.40 -2.79 19.82
C SER A 273 4.20 -1.83 20.72
N TRP A 274 5.47 -2.12 21.00
CA TRP A 274 6.29 -1.35 21.94
C TRP A 274 6.50 0.11 21.48
N ARG A 275 6.58 0.35 20.17
CA ARG A 275 6.70 1.71 19.58
C ARG A 275 5.45 2.56 19.65
N LEU A 276 4.29 1.99 19.97
CA LEU A 276 3.01 2.72 19.92
C LEU A 276 2.97 3.87 20.93
N ARG A 277 3.65 3.72 22.07
CA ARG A 277 3.57 4.64 23.22
C ARG A 277 4.92 5.24 23.63
N GLU A 278 5.94 5.06 22.81
CA GLU A 278 7.23 5.71 23.03
C GLU A 278 7.06 7.23 23.13
N ASP A 279 7.92 7.84 23.96
CA ASP A 279 7.94 9.30 24.09
C ASP A 279 8.74 9.99 22.97
N GLU A 280 9.36 9.19 22.09
CA GLU A 280 10.06 9.67 20.90
C GLU A 280 9.08 10.24 19.88
N ARG A 281 9.46 11.38 19.31
CA ARG A 281 8.72 12.06 18.25
C ARG A 281 9.19 11.54 16.89
N TYR A 282 8.22 11.22 16.03
CA TYR A 282 8.45 10.81 14.65
C TYR A 282 7.80 11.82 13.72
N ASP A 283 8.62 12.40 12.84
CA ASP A 283 8.17 13.30 11.79
C ASP A 283 8.12 12.53 10.45
N HIS A 284 7.03 12.72 9.72
CA HIS A 284 6.82 12.14 8.39
C HIS A 284 6.37 13.26 7.47
N TRP A 285 7.15 13.57 6.44
CA TRP A 285 6.83 14.65 5.52
C TRP A 285 7.20 14.31 4.08
N VAL A 286 6.62 15.09 3.17
CA VAL A 286 6.91 15.08 1.75
C VAL A 286 6.75 16.50 1.21
N VAL A 287 7.69 16.92 0.38
CA VAL A 287 7.62 18.18 -0.36
C VAL A 287 7.84 17.87 -1.83
N GLY A 288 7.11 18.54 -2.70
CA GLY A 288 7.20 18.26 -4.11
C GLY A 288 6.65 19.35 -5.01
N THR A 289 6.78 19.08 -6.30
CA THR A 289 6.19 19.87 -7.37
C THR A 289 5.58 18.96 -8.41
N SER A 290 4.53 19.44 -9.06
CA SER A 290 3.93 18.82 -10.23
C SER A 290 3.81 19.85 -11.34
N TRP A 291 4.27 19.48 -12.53
CA TRP A 291 4.21 20.29 -13.74
C TRP A 291 3.39 19.58 -14.80
N VAL A 292 2.57 20.31 -15.55
CA VAL A 292 1.77 19.80 -16.68
C VAL A 292 2.01 20.67 -17.91
N GLY A 293 2.80 20.18 -18.86
CA GLY A 293 3.09 20.88 -20.10
C GLY A 293 1.90 20.95 -21.06
N ALA A 294 2.00 21.84 -22.05
CA ALA A 294 0.94 22.06 -23.06
C ALA A 294 0.58 20.80 -23.88
N SER A 295 1.49 19.83 -24.00
CA SER A 295 1.25 18.52 -24.63
C SER A 295 0.47 17.54 -23.76
N GLY A 296 0.11 17.92 -22.52
CA GLY A 296 -0.44 17.02 -21.50
C GLY A 296 0.61 16.17 -20.79
N THR A 297 1.90 16.36 -21.10
CA THR A 297 2.99 15.69 -20.38
C THR A 297 3.02 16.20 -18.94
N SER A 298 2.97 15.29 -17.97
CA SER A 298 3.06 15.62 -16.55
C SER A 298 4.35 15.11 -15.95
N VAL A 299 4.96 15.91 -15.08
CA VAL A 299 6.15 15.56 -14.30
C VAL A 299 5.86 15.86 -12.83
N THR A 300 6.08 14.88 -11.96
CA THR A 300 5.99 15.04 -10.51
C THR A 300 7.35 14.72 -9.90
N LEU A 301 7.81 15.58 -9.01
CA LEU A 301 9.04 15.43 -8.23
C LEU A 301 8.67 15.54 -6.75
N GLU A 302 9.06 14.57 -5.93
CA GLU A 302 8.81 14.58 -4.49
C GLU A 302 10.04 14.13 -3.72
N TRP A 303 10.35 14.80 -2.62
CA TRP A 303 11.26 14.32 -1.60
C TRP A 303 10.46 14.01 -0.34
N SER A 304 10.57 12.77 0.13
CA SER A 304 9.90 12.28 1.33
C SER A 304 10.89 11.85 2.41
N HIS A 305 10.47 12.02 3.66
CA HIS A 305 11.21 11.65 4.86
C HIS A 305 10.26 11.03 5.89
N ASP A 306 10.63 9.91 6.50
CA ASP A 306 9.90 9.26 7.60
C ASP A 306 10.87 8.82 8.71
N ASP A 307 10.90 9.56 9.82
CA ASP A 307 11.75 9.28 10.98
C ASP A 307 11.51 7.92 11.60
N ALA A 308 10.32 7.34 11.40
CA ALA A 308 10.04 6.01 11.92
C ALA A 308 10.88 4.92 11.24
N GLY A 309 11.45 5.20 10.05
CA GLY A 309 12.33 4.32 9.30
C GLY A 309 13.76 4.20 9.88
N LEU A 310 14.54 3.28 9.31
CA LEU A 310 15.90 2.99 9.76
C LEU A 310 16.87 4.10 9.34
N ASP A 311 17.55 4.72 10.31
CA ASP A 311 18.69 5.58 10.03
C ASP A 311 19.93 4.79 9.56
N HIS A 312 21.06 5.47 9.39
CA HIS A 312 22.30 4.83 8.95
C HIS A 312 22.82 3.75 9.92
N ALA A 313 22.83 4.03 11.22
CA ALA A 313 23.35 3.11 12.23
C ALA A 313 22.41 1.92 12.43
N GLN A 314 21.11 2.19 12.53
CA GLN A 314 20.05 1.18 12.62
C GLN A 314 20.03 0.29 11.37
N TRP A 315 20.20 0.85 10.17
CA TRP A 315 20.34 0.06 8.94
C TRP A 315 21.58 -0.83 8.97
N GLY A 316 22.72 -0.30 9.41
CA GLY A 316 23.94 -1.08 9.60
C GLY A 316 23.72 -2.28 10.52
N PHE A 317 23.08 -2.05 11.67
CA PHE A 317 22.77 -3.09 12.64
C PHE A 317 21.74 -4.10 12.11
N TRP A 318 20.66 -3.63 11.48
CA TRP A 318 19.65 -4.51 10.87
C TRP A 318 20.28 -5.47 9.86
N LYS A 319 21.23 -5.00 9.04
CA LYS A 319 21.98 -5.88 8.12
C LYS A 319 22.80 -6.94 8.85
N ALA A 320 23.42 -6.58 9.98
CA ALA A 320 24.16 -7.53 10.80
C ALA A 320 23.22 -8.56 11.43
N LEU A 321 22.03 -8.14 11.88
CA LEU A 321 20.99 -9.02 12.41
C LEU A 321 20.50 -10.02 11.37
N VAL A 322 20.21 -9.56 10.14
CA VAL A 322 19.83 -10.44 9.02
C VAL A 322 20.95 -11.44 8.72
N ALA A 323 22.20 -11.00 8.68
CA ALA A 323 23.33 -11.88 8.43
C ALA A 323 23.50 -12.93 9.55
N PHE A 324 23.29 -12.53 10.81
CA PHE A 324 23.30 -13.42 11.97
C PHE A 324 22.19 -14.48 11.88
N HIS A 325 20.95 -14.08 11.58
CA HIS A 325 19.84 -15.02 11.40
C HIS A 325 20.02 -15.96 10.20
N ALA A 326 20.60 -15.47 9.11
CA ALA A 326 20.89 -16.28 7.93
C ALA A 326 22.03 -17.29 8.17
N ALA A 327 22.96 -17.01 9.08
CA ALA A 327 24.08 -17.89 9.42
C ALA A 327 23.70 -19.00 10.43
N GLY A 328 22.64 -18.81 11.20
CA GLY A 328 22.20 -19.75 12.24
C GLY A 328 22.04 -21.23 11.83
N PRO A 329 21.56 -21.57 10.62
CA PRO A 329 21.44 -22.97 10.20
C PRO A 329 22.74 -23.63 9.71
N ALA A 330 23.88 -22.93 9.68
CA ALA A 330 25.10 -23.47 9.09
C ALA A 330 25.73 -24.57 9.96
N GLU A 331 26.01 -25.74 9.36
CA GLU A 331 26.70 -26.85 10.03
C GLU A 331 28.12 -26.48 10.52
N ASP A 332 28.75 -25.49 9.86
CA ASP A 332 30.07 -24.95 10.21
C ASP A 332 30.01 -23.68 11.08
N ALA A 333 28.87 -23.42 11.73
CA ALA A 333 28.74 -22.20 12.54
C ALA A 333 29.76 -22.19 13.68
N ALA A 334 30.32 -21.01 13.96
CA ALA A 334 31.37 -20.86 14.97
C ALA A 334 30.95 -21.48 16.32
N PRO A 335 31.79 -22.34 16.94
CA PRO A 335 31.45 -23.01 18.19
C PRO A 335 30.97 -22.03 19.27
N GLY A 336 29.83 -22.34 19.90
CA GLY A 336 29.34 -21.68 21.11
C GLY A 336 28.23 -20.62 20.98
N MET A 337 28.00 -19.98 19.83
CA MET A 337 26.95 -18.94 19.69
C MET A 337 25.78 -19.31 18.76
N LEU A 338 26.04 -20.13 17.75
CA LEU A 338 25.08 -20.48 16.69
C LEU A 338 24.85 -21.99 16.58
N GLU A 339 25.60 -22.79 17.35
CA GLU A 339 25.51 -24.23 17.36
C GLU A 339 24.15 -24.68 17.94
N GLY A 340 23.41 -25.50 17.18
CA GLY A 340 22.13 -26.05 17.62
C GLY A 340 20.90 -25.16 17.40
N VAL A 341 21.01 -24.04 16.69
CA VAL A 341 19.83 -23.22 16.31
C VAL A 341 18.95 -24.00 15.32
N PRO A 342 17.67 -24.25 15.62
CA PRO A 342 16.79 -24.95 14.70
C PRO A 342 16.59 -24.15 13.39
N PRO A 343 16.64 -24.78 12.20
CA PRO A 343 16.42 -24.09 10.93
C PRO A 343 15.10 -23.31 10.87
N ASP A 344 14.04 -23.83 11.49
CA ASP A 344 12.74 -23.18 11.57
C ASP A 344 12.79 -21.86 12.35
N LEU A 345 13.60 -21.78 13.42
CA LEU A 345 13.75 -20.56 14.22
C LEU A 345 14.48 -19.48 13.41
N ALA A 346 15.51 -19.86 12.66
CA ALA A 346 16.20 -18.94 11.76
C ALA A 346 15.27 -18.41 10.65
N ALA A 347 14.49 -19.30 10.02
CA ALA A 347 13.51 -18.91 8.99
C ALA A 347 12.45 -17.95 9.54
N VAL A 348 11.94 -18.18 10.76
CA VAL A 348 10.99 -17.28 11.43
C VAL A 348 11.60 -15.91 11.69
N ASN A 349 12.85 -15.86 12.16
CA ASN A 349 13.53 -14.59 12.43
C ASN A 349 13.85 -13.81 11.14
N LEU A 350 14.26 -14.48 10.07
CA LEU A 350 14.38 -13.84 8.75
C LEU A 350 13.03 -13.28 8.25
N ALA A 351 11.93 -13.98 8.51
CA ALA A 351 10.59 -13.47 8.21
C ALA A 351 10.21 -12.26 9.09
N TYR A 352 10.70 -12.18 10.33
CA TYR A 352 10.56 -10.98 11.16
C TYR A 352 11.39 -9.82 10.63
N ASP A 353 12.63 -10.05 10.20
CA ASP A 353 13.48 -9.02 9.61
C ASP A 353 12.88 -8.46 8.32
N ALA A 354 12.31 -9.34 7.48
CA ALA A 354 11.65 -8.96 6.24
C ALA A 354 10.47 -8.01 6.45
N LYS A 355 9.81 -8.00 7.62
CA LYS A 355 8.72 -7.04 7.92
C LYS A 355 9.20 -5.59 7.98
N SER A 356 10.49 -5.35 8.21
CA SER A 356 11.08 -4.01 8.17
C SER A 356 11.22 -3.48 6.73
N LEU A 357 11.19 -4.36 5.73
CA LEU A 357 11.24 -4.01 4.30
C LEU A 357 9.82 -3.73 3.78
N LEU A 358 9.33 -2.52 4.03
CA LEU A 358 8.00 -2.10 3.61
C LEU A 358 7.98 -1.68 2.12
N PRO A 359 6.81 -1.73 1.45
CA PRO A 359 6.66 -1.20 0.08
C PRO A 359 7.05 0.27 -0.07
N ARG A 360 6.83 1.07 0.98
CA ARG A 360 7.28 2.47 1.09
C ARG A 360 8.74 2.62 1.51
N GLY A 361 9.52 1.54 1.43
CA GLY A 361 10.92 1.48 1.80
C GLY A 361 11.15 1.39 3.30
N ALA A 362 12.31 0.87 3.70
CA ALA A 362 12.77 0.60 5.06
C ALA A 362 13.49 1.79 5.73
N ARG A 363 14.12 2.65 4.94
CA ARG A 363 14.91 3.80 5.38
C ARG A 363 14.04 5.06 5.48
N ARG A 364 14.67 6.20 5.81
CA ARG A 364 13.98 7.46 6.09
C ARG A 364 13.71 8.29 4.85
N ASP A 365 14.71 8.44 3.96
CA ASP A 365 14.70 9.46 2.91
C ASP A 365 14.64 8.90 1.49
N TYR A 366 13.69 9.40 0.69
CA TYR A 366 13.51 9.00 -0.71
C TYR A 366 13.21 10.18 -1.62
N LEU A 367 13.85 10.17 -2.80
CA LEU A 367 13.49 11.00 -3.93
C LEU A 367 12.56 10.22 -4.86
N PHE A 368 11.47 10.83 -5.30
CA PHE A 368 10.51 10.26 -6.21
C PHE A 368 10.36 11.16 -7.45
N VAL A 369 10.34 10.53 -8.62
CA VAL A 369 10.10 11.18 -9.90
C VAL A 369 9.06 10.38 -10.65
N ARG A 370 8.08 11.04 -11.24
CA ARG A 370 7.13 10.45 -12.18
C ARG A 370 7.01 11.33 -13.40
N VAL A 371 7.04 10.72 -14.57
CA VAL A 371 6.76 11.33 -15.86
C VAL A 371 5.63 10.55 -16.51
N ALA A 372 4.57 11.22 -16.91
CA ALA A 372 3.51 10.63 -17.72
C ALA A 372 3.32 11.43 -19.00
N TRP A 373 3.36 10.76 -20.14
CA TRP A 373 3.37 11.37 -21.45
C TRP A 373 2.27 10.75 -22.33
N PRO A 374 1.21 11.50 -22.64
CA PRO A 374 0.23 11.06 -23.63
C PRO A 374 0.80 11.17 -25.05
N VAL A 375 0.63 10.13 -25.86
CA VAL A 375 1.06 10.07 -27.26
C VAL A 375 -0.10 9.54 -28.11
N GLY A 376 -0.95 10.46 -28.59
CA GLY A 376 -2.17 10.10 -29.32
C GLY A 376 -3.15 9.32 -28.44
N THR A 377 -3.43 8.06 -28.79
CA THR A 377 -4.28 7.15 -27.99
C THR A 377 -3.48 6.26 -27.02
N ALA A 378 -2.16 6.41 -27.01
CA ALA A 378 -1.27 5.72 -26.11
C ALA A 378 -0.86 6.63 -24.94
N SER A 379 -0.47 6.02 -23.83
CA SER A 379 0.16 6.70 -22.70
C SER A 379 1.46 5.98 -22.34
N LEU A 380 2.51 6.75 -22.13
CA LEU A 380 3.76 6.26 -21.59
C LEU A 380 3.91 6.82 -20.18
N SER A 381 4.41 6.02 -19.24
CA SER A 381 4.80 6.55 -17.95
C SER A 381 6.08 5.92 -17.44
N ALA A 382 6.88 6.73 -16.76
CA ALA A 382 8.08 6.32 -16.08
C ALA A 382 8.04 6.87 -14.67
N LEU A 383 8.36 6.03 -13.70
CA LEU A 383 8.39 6.37 -12.29
C LEU A 383 9.68 5.81 -11.71
N ALA A 384 10.36 6.63 -10.91
CA ALA A 384 11.53 6.21 -10.15
C ALA A 384 11.39 6.64 -8.70
N ARG A 385 11.85 5.79 -7.78
CA ARG A 385 11.98 6.13 -6.37
C ARG A 385 13.34 5.68 -5.86
N THR A 386 14.17 6.62 -5.45
CA THR A 386 15.56 6.40 -5.07
C THR A 386 15.75 6.68 -3.58
N GLY A 387 16.31 5.71 -2.84
CA GLY A 387 16.74 5.91 -1.47
C GLY A 387 17.97 6.81 -1.43
N ILE A 388 17.87 7.95 -0.74
CA ILE A 388 18.94 8.96 -0.75
C ILE A 388 20.22 8.44 -0.08
N ALA A 389 20.07 7.61 0.96
CA ALA A 389 21.19 7.14 1.77
C ALA A 389 22.07 6.07 1.10
N ASP A 390 21.58 5.35 0.08
CA ASP A 390 22.33 4.28 -0.57
C ASP A 390 22.18 4.19 -2.10
N GLY A 391 21.37 5.08 -2.70
CA GLY A 391 21.17 5.17 -4.14
C GLY A 391 20.38 4.02 -4.75
N SER A 392 19.90 3.06 -3.95
CA SER A 392 19.04 2.00 -4.48
C SER A 392 17.74 2.59 -5.01
N THR A 393 17.32 2.14 -6.20
CA THR A 393 16.24 2.77 -6.97
C THR A 393 15.23 1.75 -7.46
N PHE A 394 13.96 1.99 -7.15
CA PHE A 394 12.83 1.34 -7.79
C PHE A 394 12.49 2.09 -9.06
N VAL A 395 12.28 1.39 -10.16
CA VAL A 395 11.85 1.95 -11.44
C VAL A 395 10.62 1.21 -11.91
N ASN A 396 9.57 1.93 -12.33
CA ASN A 396 8.43 1.39 -13.05
C ASN A 396 8.28 2.12 -14.39
N LEU A 397 8.27 1.37 -15.48
CA LEU A 397 7.99 1.87 -16.82
C LEU A 397 6.68 1.25 -17.28
N SER A 398 5.76 2.03 -17.84
CA SER A 398 4.51 1.51 -18.38
C SER A 398 4.18 2.12 -19.74
N ALA A 399 3.54 1.32 -20.59
CA ALA A 399 2.98 1.73 -21.85
C ALA A 399 1.55 1.21 -21.93
N GLY A 400 0.58 2.13 -22.00
CA GLY A 400 -0.83 1.86 -22.10
C GLY A 400 -1.43 2.35 -23.40
N ARG A 401 -2.55 1.77 -23.82
CA ARG A 401 -3.34 2.23 -24.95
C ARG A 401 -4.82 2.03 -24.71
N GLU A 402 -5.60 3.04 -25.09
CA GLU A 402 -7.06 2.98 -25.11
C GLU A 402 -7.56 2.56 -26.49
N PHE A 403 -8.48 1.60 -26.49
CA PHE A 403 -9.16 1.07 -27.67
C PHE A 403 -10.64 1.41 -27.57
N GLY A 404 -11.00 2.57 -28.12
CA GLY A 404 -12.33 3.15 -27.93
C GLY A 404 -12.55 3.58 -26.49
N ARG A 405 -13.80 3.57 -26.03
CA ARG A 405 -14.18 4.08 -24.69
C ARG A 405 -14.17 3.04 -23.57
N ARG A 406 -14.00 1.76 -23.92
CA ARG A 406 -14.27 0.63 -23.01
C ARG A 406 -13.08 -0.28 -22.76
N VAL A 407 -12.07 -0.26 -23.63
CA VAL A 407 -10.97 -1.22 -23.54
C VAL A 407 -9.66 -0.46 -23.34
N THR A 408 -8.91 -0.83 -22.31
CA THR A 408 -7.56 -0.31 -22.06
C THR A 408 -6.61 -1.48 -21.91
N ALA A 409 -5.47 -1.46 -22.59
CA ALA A 409 -4.40 -2.42 -22.36
C ALA A 409 -3.16 -1.70 -21.85
N GLU A 410 -2.39 -2.35 -20.98
CA GLU A 410 -1.12 -1.82 -20.50
C GLU A 410 -0.10 -2.95 -20.30
N ILE A 411 1.15 -2.63 -20.57
CA ILE A 411 2.31 -3.40 -20.15
C ILE A 411 3.16 -2.53 -19.23
N SER A 412 3.64 -3.10 -18.13
CA SER A 412 4.53 -2.41 -17.20
C SER A 412 5.70 -3.28 -16.76
N LEU A 413 6.86 -2.64 -16.59
CA LEU A 413 8.11 -3.24 -16.13
C LEU A 413 8.53 -2.53 -14.85
N SER A 414 8.55 -3.27 -13.75
CA SER A 414 9.07 -2.83 -12.46
C SER A 414 10.45 -3.44 -12.22
N MET A 415 11.39 -2.67 -11.67
CA MET A 415 12.76 -3.09 -11.38
C MET A 415 13.23 -2.55 -10.03
N HIS A 416 13.96 -3.37 -9.28
CA HIS A 416 14.64 -3.03 -8.02
C HIS A 416 16.15 -3.02 -8.25
N LEU A 417 16.69 -1.82 -8.45
CA LEU A 417 18.10 -1.59 -8.77
C LEU A 417 18.88 -1.20 -7.51
N GLY A 418 20.07 -1.77 -7.33
CA GLY A 418 20.93 -1.45 -6.19
C GLY A 418 22.13 -2.37 -6.10
N ARG A 419 23.20 -1.91 -5.45
CA ARG A 419 24.38 -2.74 -5.16
C ARG A 419 24.09 -3.70 -3.99
N LYS A 420 24.88 -4.76 -3.84
CA LYS A 420 24.79 -5.65 -2.68
C LYS A 420 24.91 -4.84 -1.37
N GLY A 421 23.99 -5.06 -0.43
CA GLY A 421 23.96 -4.37 0.86
C GLY A 421 23.21 -3.03 0.87
N THR A 422 22.64 -2.60 -0.25
CA THR A 422 21.67 -1.50 -0.33
C THR A 422 20.25 -2.00 -0.09
N GLU A 423 19.33 -1.13 0.30
CA GLU A 423 17.97 -1.50 0.69
C GLU A 423 17.27 -2.41 -0.31
N LEU A 424 17.15 -1.99 -1.58
CA LEU A 424 16.43 -2.77 -2.58
C LEU A 424 17.14 -4.07 -2.98
N SER A 425 18.40 -4.28 -2.57
CA SER A 425 19.09 -5.57 -2.73
C SER A 425 18.53 -6.66 -1.81
N PHE A 426 17.91 -6.28 -0.69
CA PHE A 426 17.27 -7.21 0.25
C PHE A 426 15.86 -7.62 -0.16
N LEU A 427 15.21 -6.89 -1.07
CA LEU A 427 13.90 -7.30 -1.57
C LEU A 427 13.99 -8.67 -2.27
N PRO A 428 12.98 -9.55 -2.06
CA PRO A 428 13.01 -10.91 -2.57
C PRO A 428 12.69 -11.01 -4.08
N SER A 429 12.58 -9.87 -4.78
CA SER A 429 12.38 -9.79 -6.22
C SER A 429 13.29 -8.73 -6.84
N GLU A 430 13.82 -9.01 -8.02
CA GLU A 430 14.59 -8.04 -8.82
C GLU A 430 13.69 -7.11 -9.62
N GLY A 431 12.46 -7.54 -9.90
CA GLY A 431 11.54 -6.85 -10.76
C GLY A 431 10.42 -7.75 -11.27
N SER A 432 9.49 -7.16 -11.99
CA SER A 432 8.37 -7.86 -12.60
C SER A 432 7.96 -7.23 -13.91
N LEU A 433 7.59 -8.04 -14.89
CA LEU A 433 6.83 -7.63 -16.06
C LEU A 433 5.35 -7.93 -15.78
N GLN A 434 4.48 -6.95 -16.00
CA GLN A 434 3.03 -7.11 -15.90
C GLN A 434 2.38 -6.71 -17.21
N ALA A 435 1.33 -7.42 -17.60
CA ALA A 435 0.48 -7.04 -18.72
C ALA A 435 -0.96 -7.26 -18.31
N TRP A 436 -1.81 -6.28 -18.59
CA TRP A 436 -3.23 -6.37 -18.29
C TRP A 436 -4.08 -5.74 -19.40
N LEU A 437 -5.31 -6.22 -19.47
CA LEU A 437 -6.36 -5.69 -20.34
C LEU A 437 -7.57 -5.43 -19.45
N LYS A 438 -8.17 -4.25 -19.55
CA LYS A 438 -9.35 -3.85 -18.80
C LYS A 438 -10.48 -3.57 -19.78
N TYR A 439 -11.63 -4.19 -19.54
CA TYR A 439 -12.89 -3.85 -20.20
C TYR A 439 -13.81 -3.19 -19.18
N ALA A 440 -14.21 -1.94 -19.42
CA ALA A 440 -15.19 -1.20 -18.63
C ALA A 440 -16.54 -1.16 -19.36
N PHE A 441 -17.66 -1.27 -18.64
CA PHE A 441 -19.00 -1.29 -19.21
C PHE A 441 -20.00 -0.43 -18.45
#